data_AF-A0A0F9TVJ4-F1
#
_entry.id   AF-A0A0F9TVJ4-F1
#
_cell.length_a   1.000
_cell.length_b   1.000
_cell.length_c   1.000
_cell.angle_alpha   90.00
_cell.angle_beta   90.00
_cell.angle_gamma   90.00
#
_symmetry.space_group_name_H-M   'P 1'
#
loop_
_entity.id
_entity.type
_entity.pdbx_description
1 polymer ?
#
loop_
_entity_poly.entity_id
_entity_poly.type
_entity_poly.pdbx_seq_one_letter_code
_entity_poly.pdbx_strand_id
1 'polypeptide(L)'
;MEAIITCFHGGKETIVGPLRVSNRGTFGSGYYGGDLACAVEFCGGDDADLICLEMDIKKPFRYRANFDHELDFDSPAVDMINAIFGPEEQSDVLATAMQSDGYFGNEVQERLLELGYDGIFVDYGEGAFESVAFFPDQIHHVSTHTLEEAKLMLRPHATKGPAL
;
A
#
# COMPACT_ATOMS: atom_id res chain seq x y z
N MET A 1 6.86 -5.29 -19.07
CA MET A 1 5.39 -5.22 -19.07
C MET A 1 5.06 -4.02 -18.23
N GLU A 2 4.42 -3.01 -18.81
CA GLU A 2 3.81 -1.93 -18.04
C GLU A 2 2.66 -2.56 -17.24
N ALA A 3 2.58 -2.28 -15.93
CA ALA A 3 1.56 -2.82 -15.06
C ALA A 3 0.71 -1.67 -14.54
N ILE A 4 -0.47 -1.50 -15.12
CA ILE A 4 -1.51 -0.66 -14.52
C ILE A 4 -2.14 -1.47 -13.38
N ILE A 5 -2.06 -0.94 -12.16
CA ILE A 5 -2.61 -1.56 -10.96
C ILE A 5 -3.86 -0.79 -10.56
N THR A 6 -5.02 -1.43 -10.66
CA THR A 6 -6.26 -0.89 -10.08
C THR A 6 -6.25 -1.14 -8.58
N CYS A 7 -6.32 -0.08 -7.79
CA CYS A 7 -6.27 -0.14 -6.33
C CYS A 7 -7.18 0.90 -5.69
N PHE A 8 -7.26 0.88 -4.37
CA PHE A 8 -8.09 1.75 -3.56
C PHE A 8 -7.25 2.46 -2.50
N HIS A 9 -7.54 3.74 -2.26
CA HIS A 9 -6.96 4.51 -1.17
C HIS A 9 -8.06 4.92 -0.18
N GLY A 10 -7.94 4.48 1.07
CA GLY A 10 -8.84 4.86 2.15
C GLY A 10 -8.36 6.11 2.89
N GLY A 11 -9.21 7.13 2.97
CA GLY A 11 -8.95 8.32 3.78
C GLY A 11 -9.52 8.20 5.19
N LYS A 12 -8.89 8.86 6.17
CA LYS A 12 -9.50 9.05 7.51
C LYS A 12 -10.61 10.11 7.52
N GLU A 13 -10.59 11.00 6.54
CA GLU A 13 -11.55 12.07 6.30
C GLU A 13 -11.89 12.09 4.80
N THR A 14 -12.95 12.80 4.42
CA THR A 14 -13.25 13.12 3.02
C THR A 14 -12.01 13.65 2.31
N ILE A 15 -11.65 12.99 1.20
CA ILE A 15 -10.45 13.38 0.45
C ILE A 15 -10.81 14.47 -0.55
N VAL A 16 -10.30 15.67 -0.30
CA VAL A 16 -10.50 16.83 -1.19
C VAL A 16 -9.21 17.14 -1.96
N GLY A 17 -9.28 17.03 -3.29
CA GLY A 17 -8.17 17.35 -4.19
C GLY A 17 -7.33 16.13 -4.59
N PRO A 18 -6.14 16.34 -5.17
CA PRO A 18 -5.29 15.24 -5.61
C PRO A 18 -4.80 14.43 -4.42
N LEU A 19 -4.57 13.13 -4.67
CA LEU A 19 -3.95 12.24 -3.68
C LEU A 19 -2.62 12.84 -3.21
N ARG A 20 -2.40 12.86 -1.90
CA ARG A 20 -1.17 13.39 -1.31
C ARG A 20 -0.17 12.27 -1.10
N VAL A 21 1.10 12.59 -1.30
CA VAL A 21 2.20 11.69 -0.97
C VAL A 21 2.24 11.47 0.55
N SER A 22 2.41 10.22 0.97
CA SER A 22 2.76 9.91 2.35
C SER A 22 4.27 10.03 2.52
N ASN A 23 4.70 10.77 3.54
CA ASN A 23 6.13 10.94 3.87
C ASN A 23 6.69 9.78 4.70
N ARG A 24 5.82 8.90 5.20
CA ARG A 24 6.15 7.68 5.94
C ARG A 24 5.08 6.62 5.71
N GLY A 25 5.45 5.36 5.77
CA GLY A 25 4.50 4.24 5.78
C GLY A 25 5.18 2.90 5.95
N THR A 26 4.39 1.82 5.95
CA THR A 26 4.88 0.44 6.15
C THR A 26 5.98 0.06 5.16
N PHE A 27 5.95 0.60 3.94
CA PHE A 27 6.93 0.31 2.90
C PHE A 27 7.68 1.56 2.41
N GLY A 28 7.76 2.61 3.23
CA GLY A 28 8.43 3.87 2.89
C GLY A 28 7.48 4.99 2.45
N SER A 29 8.05 6.08 1.95
CA SER A 29 7.28 7.17 1.36
C SER A 29 6.65 6.81 0.01
N GLY A 30 5.52 7.43 -0.30
CA GLY A 30 4.89 7.34 -1.61
C GLY A 30 3.37 7.50 -1.58
N TYR A 31 2.75 7.20 -2.71
CA TYR A 31 1.31 7.22 -2.91
C TYR A 31 0.78 5.80 -2.71
N TYR A 32 0.05 5.58 -1.62
CA TYR A 32 -0.44 4.28 -1.22
C TYR A 32 -1.79 3.97 -1.84
N GLY A 33 -1.94 2.73 -2.31
CA GLY A 33 -3.21 2.09 -2.61
C GLY A 33 -3.13 0.63 -2.23
N GLY A 34 -4.26 -0.03 -2.09
CA GLY A 34 -4.32 -1.47 -1.84
C GLY A 34 -5.54 -2.10 -2.46
N ASP A 35 -5.79 -3.36 -2.14
CA ASP A 35 -7.07 -3.96 -2.44
C ASP A 35 -8.22 -3.25 -1.69
N LEU A 36 -9.46 -3.52 -2.11
CA LEU A 36 -10.63 -2.88 -1.54
C LEU A 36 -10.80 -3.17 -0.04
N ALA A 37 -10.48 -4.38 0.42
CA ALA A 37 -10.65 -4.76 1.82
C ALA A 37 -9.64 -4.01 2.68
N CYS A 38 -8.37 -3.99 2.26
CA CYS A 38 -7.32 -3.18 2.89
C CYS A 38 -7.73 -1.70 2.99
N ALA A 39 -8.16 -1.09 1.88
CA ALA A 39 -8.53 0.33 1.86
C ALA A 39 -9.74 0.65 2.78
N VAL A 40 -10.70 -0.28 2.91
CA VAL A 40 -11.83 -0.14 3.85
C VAL A 40 -11.37 -0.18 5.29
N GLU A 41 -10.39 -1.01 5.65
CA GLU A 41 -9.83 -1.06 7.01
C GLU A 41 -9.09 0.21 7.40
N PHE A 42 -8.47 0.90 6.42
CA PHE A 42 -7.80 2.18 6.63
C PHE A 42 -8.73 3.38 6.80
N CYS A 43 -10.02 3.25 6.46
CA CYS A 43 -11.00 4.32 6.64
C CYS A 43 -11.31 4.55 8.13
N GLY A 44 -11.01 5.77 8.61
CA GLY A 44 -11.05 6.12 10.03
C GLY A 44 -12.43 6.47 10.60
N GLY A 45 -13.48 6.60 9.78
CA GLY A 45 -14.82 7.01 10.22
C GLY A 45 -15.91 6.76 9.20
N ASP A 46 -17.18 6.89 9.62
CA ASP A 46 -18.34 6.59 8.77
C ASP A 46 -18.48 7.52 7.54
N ASP A 47 -17.92 8.73 7.64
CA ASP A 47 -17.88 9.73 6.56
C ASP A 47 -16.61 9.65 5.68
N ALA A 48 -15.82 8.59 5.82
CA ALA A 48 -14.62 8.39 5.02
C ALA A 48 -14.97 8.05 3.55
N ASP A 49 -14.17 8.60 2.64
CA ASP A 49 -14.22 8.24 1.23
C ASP A 49 -13.10 7.26 0.88
N LEU A 50 -13.40 6.39 -0.09
CA LEU A 50 -12.42 5.59 -0.80
C LEU A 50 -12.25 6.13 -2.21
N ILE A 51 -10.99 6.21 -2.62
CA ILE A 51 -10.64 6.58 -3.99
C ILE A 51 -10.21 5.33 -4.74
N CYS A 52 -10.86 5.04 -5.87
CA CYS A 52 -10.36 4.07 -6.83
C CYS A 52 -9.33 4.75 -7.74
N LEU A 53 -8.17 4.10 -7.87
CA LEU A 53 -7.00 4.58 -8.57
C LEU A 53 -6.53 3.54 -9.59
N GLU A 54 -5.98 4.02 -10.69
CA GLU A 54 -5.08 3.25 -11.54
C GLU A 54 -3.67 3.78 -11.34
N MET A 55 -2.76 2.92 -10.88
CA MET A 55 -1.35 3.25 -10.71
C MET A 55 -0.53 2.69 -11.89
N ASP A 56 0.09 3.55 -12.69
CA ASP A 56 1.03 3.16 -13.76
C ASP A 56 2.45 2.99 -13.20
N ILE A 57 2.71 1.81 -12.64
CA ILE A 57 4.04 1.43 -12.11
C ILE A 57 4.71 0.50 -13.12
N LYS A 58 5.76 0.98 -13.79
CA LYS A 58 6.34 0.30 -14.96
C LYS A 58 7.33 -0.78 -14.57
N LYS A 59 8.02 -0.59 -13.45
CA LYS A 59 9.01 -1.51 -12.89
C LYS A 59 8.85 -1.57 -11.36
N PRO A 60 7.76 -2.21 -10.88
CA PRO A 60 7.53 -2.35 -9.44
C PRO A 60 8.58 -3.29 -8.83
N PHE A 61 9.07 -2.93 -7.65
CA PHE A 61 9.68 -3.91 -6.75
C PHE A 61 8.56 -4.81 -6.21
N ARG A 62 8.60 -6.09 -6.60
CA ARG A 62 7.59 -7.07 -6.18
C ARG A 62 8.07 -7.79 -4.95
N TYR A 63 7.27 -7.73 -3.90
CA TYR A 63 7.57 -8.32 -2.62
C TYR A 63 6.36 -9.09 -2.10
N ARG A 64 6.61 -10.19 -1.38
CA ARG A 64 5.58 -10.93 -0.68
C ARG A 64 5.75 -10.65 0.80
N ALA A 65 4.72 -10.06 1.42
CA ALA A 65 4.77 -9.75 2.84
C ALA A 65 5.02 -11.01 3.67
N ASN A 66 5.90 -10.87 4.67
CA ASN A 66 6.22 -11.92 5.62
C ASN A 66 6.33 -11.32 7.01
N PHE A 67 5.81 -12.04 8.00
CA PHE A 67 5.86 -11.68 9.43
C PHE A 67 6.71 -12.69 10.23
N ASP A 68 7.26 -13.72 9.56
CA ASP A 68 8.11 -14.72 10.18
C ASP A 68 9.56 -14.24 10.21
N HIS A 69 9.91 -13.48 11.24
CA HIS A 69 11.26 -12.99 11.50
C HIS A 69 11.59 -12.98 13.01
N GLU A 70 12.88 -13.06 13.35
CA GLU A 70 13.34 -13.12 14.75
C GLU A 70 13.30 -11.78 15.49
N LEU A 71 13.07 -10.68 14.77
CA LEU A 71 12.96 -9.34 15.36
C LEU A 71 11.61 -9.18 16.08
N ASP A 72 11.65 -8.62 17.29
CA ASP A 72 10.46 -8.17 18.03
C ASP A 72 9.94 -6.84 17.43
N PHE A 73 9.51 -6.92 16.16
CA PHE A 73 9.03 -5.80 15.37
C PHE A 73 8.01 -6.29 14.34
N ASP A 74 6.72 -6.19 14.66
CA ASP A 74 5.62 -6.71 13.84
C ASP A 74 5.40 -5.88 12.57
N SER A 75 6.32 -6.00 11.61
CA SER A 75 6.29 -5.25 10.35
C SER A 75 6.47 -6.19 9.15
N PRO A 76 5.55 -6.16 8.18
CA PRO A 76 5.65 -7.02 6.99
C PRO A 76 6.85 -6.65 6.10
N ALA A 77 7.49 -5.50 6.34
CA ALA A 77 8.55 -4.97 5.51
C ALA A 77 9.97 -5.38 5.97
N VAL A 78 10.13 -6.09 7.09
CA VAL A 78 11.46 -6.45 7.63
C VAL A 78 12.34 -7.14 6.58
N ASP A 79 11.82 -8.19 5.93
CA ASP A 79 12.59 -8.93 4.92
C ASP A 79 12.83 -8.09 3.65
N MET A 80 11.92 -7.18 3.31
CA MET A 80 12.14 -6.22 2.23
C MET A 80 13.32 -5.30 2.54
N ILE A 81 13.38 -4.73 3.75
CA ILE A 81 14.48 -3.87 4.17
C ILE A 81 15.80 -4.64 4.11
N ASN A 82 15.83 -5.88 4.60
CA ASN A 82 17.00 -6.74 4.53
C ASN A 82 17.44 -7.07 3.09
N ALA A 83 16.50 -7.11 2.14
CA ALA A 83 16.78 -7.42 0.74
C ALA A 83 17.34 -6.23 -0.05
N ILE A 84 16.99 -4.99 0.31
CA ILE A 84 17.33 -3.79 -0.47
C ILE A 84 18.51 -3.02 0.13
N PHE A 85 18.76 -3.10 1.43
CA PHE A 85 19.87 -2.43 2.11
C PHE A 85 21.04 -3.38 2.40
N GLY A 86 22.24 -2.83 2.54
CA GLY A 86 23.39 -3.59 3.02
C GLY A 86 23.28 -3.90 4.53
N PRO A 87 24.07 -4.86 5.07
CA PRO A 87 23.99 -5.27 6.47
C PRO A 87 24.18 -4.14 7.50
N GLU A 88 24.97 -3.11 7.18
CA GLU A 88 25.17 -1.96 8.06
C GLU A 88 23.97 -1.00 7.99
N GLU A 89 23.52 -0.65 6.79
CA GLU A 89 22.40 0.27 6.56
C GLU A 89 21.06 -0.30 7.04
N GLN A 90 20.80 -1.59 6.81
CA GLN A 90 19.54 -2.23 7.19
C GLN A 90 19.31 -2.13 8.71
N SER A 91 20.35 -2.26 9.52
CA SER A 91 20.25 -2.22 10.98
C SER A 91 19.84 -0.83 11.46
N ASP A 92 20.39 0.22 10.87
CA ASP A 92 20.05 1.61 11.22
C ASP A 92 18.62 1.97 10.79
N VAL A 93 18.18 1.52 9.61
CA VAL A 93 16.83 1.74 9.10
C VAL A 93 15.80 1.03 9.99
N LEU A 94 16.02 -0.25 10.30
CA LEU A 94 15.13 -1.03 11.18
C LEU A 94 15.11 -0.45 12.60
N ALA A 95 16.26 -0.09 13.17
CA ALA A 95 16.33 0.51 14.49
C ALA A 95 15.54 1.83 14.57
N THR A 96 15.61 2.65 13.51
CA THR A 96 14.85 3.92 13.44
C THR A 96 13.35 3.67 13.41
N ALA A 97 12.88 2.70 12.62
CA ALA A 97 11.46 2.35 12.57
C ALA A 97 10.97 1.81 13.92
N MET A 98 11.73 0.90 14.55
CA MET A 98 11.41 0.32 15.86
C MET A 98 11.36 1.35 17.01
N GLN A 99 12.16 2.42 16.92
CA GLN A 99 12.19 3.49 17.92
C GLN A 99 11.12 4.59 17.68
N SER A 100 10.33 4.48 16.62
CA SER A 100 9.36 5.50 16.20
C SER A 100 7.94 4.94 16.08
N ASP A 101 7.28 5.16 14.94
CA ASP A 101 5.91 4.74 14.63
C ASP A 101 5.85 3.38 13.90
N GLY A 102 6.98 2.69 13.76
CA GLY A 102 7.08 1.45 13.00
C GLY A 102 7.06 1.64 11.48
N TYR A 103 7.10 2.88 11.00
CA TYR A 103 7.11 3.20 9.58
C TYR A 103 8.49 3.60 9.06
N PHE A 104 8.65 3.50 7.75
CA PHE A 104 9.84 3.91 7.02
C PHE A 104 9.55 5.16 6.20
N GLY A 105 10.58 5.95 5.91
CA GLY A 105 10.50 7.21 5.18
C GLY A 105 11.04 7.14 3.75
N ASN A 106 11.65 8.25 3.31
CA ASN A 106 12.17 8.43 1.95
C ASN A 106 13.34 7.49 1.66
N GLU A 107 14.06 7.01 2.67
CA GLU A 107 15.22 6.14 2.51
C GLU A 107 14.89 4.88 1.71
N VAL A 108 13.70 4.31 1.89
CA VAL A 108 13.25 3.13 1.13
C VAL A 108 12.97 3.47 -0.33
N GLN A 109 12.28 4.60 -0.57
CA GLN A 109 11.99 5.08 -1.92
C GLN A 109 13.28 5.39 -2.69
N GLU A 110 14.20 6.14 -2.07
CA GLU A 110 15.50 6.49 -2.65
C GLU A 110 16.29 5.23 -3.01
N ARG A 111 16.33 4.26 -2.09
CA ARG A 111 17.05 3.01 -2.32
C ARG A 111 16.47 2.19 -3.48
N LEU A 112 15.14 2.08 -3.56
CA LEU A 112 14.50 1.35 -4.64
C LEU A 112 14.64 2.05 -6.00
N LEU A 113 14.65 3.38 -6.01
CA LEU A 113 14.95 4.17 -7.20
C LEU A 113 16.39 3.93 -7.70
N GLU A 114 17.38 3.85 -6.79
CA GLU A 114 18.77 3.51 -7.14
C GLU A 114 18.90 2.11 -7.75
N LEU A 115 18.10 1.15 -7.26
CA LEU A 115 18.00 -0.20 -7.81
C LEU A 115 17.19 -0.25 -9.12
N GLY A 116 16.64 0.89 -9.54
CA GLY A 116 15.94 1.10 -10.79
C GLY A 116 14.49 0.64 -10.77
N TYR A 117 13.84 0.60 -9.60
CA TYR A 117 12.40 0.40 -9.47
C TYR A 117 11.68 1.74 -9.37
N ASP A 118 10.42 1.81 -9.82
CA ASP A 118 9.61 3.04 -9.82
C ASP A 118 8.35 2.93 -8.94
N GLY A 119 8.31 1.93 -8.06
CA GLY A 119 7.26 1.72 -7.09
C GLY A 119 7.37 0.36 -6.41
N ILE A 120 6.39 0.02 -5.58
CA ILE A 120 6.32 -1.23 -4.83
C ILE A 120 4.99 -1.91 -5.10
N PHE A 121 4.99 -3.23 -5.24
CA PHE A 121 3.80 -4.07 -5.19
C PHE A 121 4.04 -5.16 -4.14
N VAL A 122 3.24 -5.13 -3.08
CA VAL A 122 3.29 -6.06 -1.95
C VAL A 122 2.11 -7.01 -2.03
N ASP A 123 2.39 -8.31 -2.11
CA ASP A 123 1.39 -9.38 -2.07
C ASP A 123 1.29 -9.96 -0.66
N TYR A 124 0.09 -9.96 -0.09
CA TYR A 124 -0.21 -10.60 1.20
C TYR A 124 -0.80 -12.02 1.04
N GLY A 125 -1.02 -12.45 -0.20
CA GLY A 125 -1.70 -13.71 -0.53
C GLY A 125 -3.20 -13.54 -0.72
N GLU A 126 -3.82 -14.54 -1.37
CA GLU A 126 -5.28 -14.60 -1.59
C GLU A 126 -5.90 -13.38 -2.29
N GLY A 127 -5.09 -12.61 -3.02
CA GLY A 127 -5.52 -11.41 -3.73
C GLY A 127 -5.47 -10.12 -2.91
N ALA A 128 -5.04 -10.19 -1.65
CA ALA A 128 -4.77 -9.01 -0.83
C ALA A 128 -3.41 -8.40 -1.21
N PHE A 129 -3.36 -7.08 -1.36
CA PHE A 129 -2.15 -6.39 -1.78
C PHE A 129 -2.11 -4.92 -1.35
N GLU A 130 -0.89 -4.39 -1.31
CA GLU A 130 -0.62 -2.96 -1.27
C GLU A 130 0.29 -2.57 -2.44
N SER A 131 0.14 -1.34 -2.92
CA SER A 131 1.01 -0.74 -3.93
C SER A 131 1.40 0.67 -3.52
N VAL A 132 2.67 1.00 -3.77
CA VAL A 132 3.22 2.31 -3.50
C VAL A 132 3.78 2.87 -4.80
N ALA A 133 3.18 3.92 -5.34
CA ALA A 133 3.78 4.67 -6.44
C ALA A 133 4.71 5.76 -5.88
N PHE A 134 5.80 6.03 -6.59
CA PHE A 134 6.82 6.99 -6.14
C PHE A 134 6.61 8.40 -6.69
N PHE A 135 5.88 8.52 -7.80
CA PHE A 135 5.68 9.77 -8.50
C PHE A 135 4.19 10.07 -8.72
N PRO A 136 3.79 11.36 -8.68
CA PRO A 136 2.39 11.75 -8.83
C PRO A 136 1.81 11.44 -10.22
N ASP A 137 2.63 11.44 -11.27
CA ASP A 137 2.20 11.17 -12.64
C ASP A 137 1.86 9.70 -12.88
N GLN A 138 2.24 8.81 -11.96
CA GLN A 138 1.82 7.41 -11.95
C GLN A 138 0.39 7.23 -11.44
N ILE A 139 -0.25 8.26 -10.88
CA ILE A 139 -1.55 8.15 -10.23
C ILE A 139 -2.66 8.69 -11.14
N HIS A 140 -3.60 7.81 -11.50
CA HIS A 140 -4.79 8.17 -12.24
C HIS A 140 -6.03 7.95 -11.38
N HIS A 141 -6.76 9.03 -11.11
CA HIS A 141 -8.05 8.95 -10.40
C HIS A 141 -9.12 8.36 -11.31
N VAL A 142 -9.78 7.30 -10.85
CA VAL A 142 -10.87 6.64 -11.59
C VAL A 142 -12.23 7.07 -11.05
N SER A 143 -12.44 6.90 -9.76
CA SER A 143 -13.71 7.20 -9.09
C SER A 143 -13.53 7.42 -7.59
N THR A 144 -14.55 8.00 -6.96
CA THR A 144 -14.63 8.13 -5.50
C THR A 144 -15.91 7.46 -5.05
N HIS A 145 -15.83 6.75 -3.93
CA HIS A 145 -16.92 6.01 -3.32
C HIS A 145 -17.00 6.36 -1.84
N THR A 146 -18.22 6.46 -1.34
CA THR A 146 -18.43 6.51 0.11
C THR A 146 -18.03 5.18 0.74
N LEU A 147 -17.68 5.17 2.03
CA LEU A 147 -17.39 3.94 2.77
C LEU A 147 -18.53 2.91 2.67
N GLU A 148 -19.78 3.36 2.69
CA GLU A 148 -20.94 2.47 2.57
C GLU A 148 -21.04 1.81 1.18
N GLU A 149 -20.76 2.54 0.10
CA GLU A 149 -20.68 1.97 -1.24
C GLU A 149 -19.55 0.94 -1.36
N ALA A 150 -18.37 1.24 -0.82
CA ALA A 150 -17.24 0.32 -0.81
C ALA A 150 -17.54 -0.97 -0.03
N LYS A 151 -18.16 -0.87 1.15
CA LYS A 151 -18.61 -2.04 1.92
C LYS A 151 -19.63 -2.89 1.15
N LEU A 152 -20.47 -2.29 0.30
CA LEU A 152 -21.40 -3.03 -0.55
C LEU A 152 -20.68 -3.78 -1.67
N MET A 153 -19.60 -3.23 -2.22
CA MET A 153 -18.76 -3.88 -3.22
C MET A 153 -18.00 -5.10 -2.66
N LEU A 154 -17.64 -5.09 -1.38
CA LEU A 154 -17.01 -6.23 -0.70
C LEU A 154 -17.96 -7.40 -0.45
N ARG A 155 -19.28 -7.17 -0.48
CA ARG A 155 -20.22 -8.27 -0.23
C ARG A 155 -20.11 -9.26 -1.38
N PRO A 156 -19.84 -10.55 -1.13
CA PRO A 156 -19.96 -11.55 -2.18
C PRO A 156 -21.36 -11.40 -2.76
N HIS A 157 -21.46 -11.22 -4.08
CA HIS A 157 -22.76 -11.17 -4.75
C HIS A 157 -23.57 -12.35 -4.21
N ALA A 158 -24.61 -12.07 -3.43
CA ALA A 158 -25.52 -13.09 -2.99
C ALA A 158 -26.14 -13.63 -4.27
N THR A 159 -25.56 -14.70 -4.81
CA THR A 159 -26.18 -15.48 -5.86
C THR A 159 -27.52 -15.87 -5.27
N LYS A 160 -28.59 -15.27 -5.77
CA LYS A 160 -29.94 -15.76 -5.56
C LYS A 160 -29.92 -17.20 -6.07
N GLY A 161 -29.66 -18.15 -5.17
CA GLY A 161 -29.90 -19.56 -5.43
C GLY A 161 -31.38 -19.67 -5.83
N PRO A 162 -31.71 -20.52 -6.81
CA PRO A 162 -33.10 -20.67 -7.21
C PRO A 162 -33.90 -21.11 -5.98
N ALA A 163 -34.97 -20.38 -5.68
CA ALA A 163 -35.94 -20.80 -4.69
C ALA A 163 -36.48 -22.18 -5.11
N LEU A 164 -36.31 -23.17 -4.24
CA LEU A 164 -36.96 -24.48 -4.35
C LEU A 164 -38.43 -24.38 -3.92
#